data_AF-A0A4U7D7E7-F1
#
_entry.id   AF-A0A4U7D7E7-F1
#
_cell.length_a   1.000
_cell.length_b   1.000
_cell.length_c   1.000
_cell.angle_alpha   90.00
_cell.angle_beta   90.00
_cell.angle_gamma   90.00
#
_symmetry.space_group_name_H-M   'P 1'
#
loop_
_entity.id
_entity.type
_entity.pdbx_description
1 polymer ?
#
loop_
_entity_poly.entity_id
_entity_poly.type
_entity_poly.pdbx_seq_one_letter_code
_entity_poly.pdbx_strand_id
1 'polypeptide(L)'
;RYHGRGMSRSEFEETVVAYLEDHDLGSELTAVQEGRVFRGGPIYAGPLHNLFMIDRYATGLYPDRFEDERLFDRQRLADIINGDA
;
A
#
# COMPACT_ATOMS: atom_id res chain seq x y z
N ARG A 1 -7.11 11.69 -18.25
CA ARG A 1 -6.67 12.01 -16.87
C ARG A 1 -6.23 10.69 -16.24
N TYR A 2 -4.94 10.48 -15.99
CA TYR A 2 -4.33 9.19 -15.58
C TYR A 2 -4.74 8.69 -14.17
N HIS A 3 -5.84 9.17 -13.62
CA HIS A 3 -6.34 8.81 -12.30
C HIS A 3 -7.80 8.42 -12.43
N GLY A 4 -8.03 7.19 -12.91
CA GLY A 4 -9.30 6.52 -12.65
C GLY A 4 -9.51 6.37 -11.14
N ARG A 5 -10.75 6.10 -10.71
CA ARG A 5 -11.03 5.75 -9.32
C ARG A 5 -10.10 4.60 -8.91
N GLY A 6 -9.39 4.75 -7.80
CA GLY A 6 -8.58 3.64 -7.28
C GLY A 6 -9.47 2.46 -6.91
N MET A 7 -8.94 1.24 -7.02
CA MET A 7 -9.61 0.04 -6.51
C MET A 7 -9.74 0.10 -4.99
N SER A 8 -10.89 -0.30 -4.49
CA SER A 8 -11.06 -0.73 -3.11
C SER A 8 -10.19 -1.95 -2.80
N ARG A 9 -10.10 -2.33 -1.53
CA ARG A 9 -9.34 -3.51 -1.11
C ARG A 9 -9.89 -4.79 -1.75
N SER A 10 -11.21 -5.01 -1.67
CA SER A 10 -11.85 -6.19 -2.23
C SER A 10 -11.73 -6.24 -3.75
N GLU A 11 -11.93 -5.12 -4.45
CA GLU A 11 -11.74 -5.08 -5.90
C GLU A 11 -10.32 -5.44 -6.30
N PHE A 12 -9.30 -5.00 -5.55
CA PHE A 12 -7.90 -5.37 -5.82
C PHE A 12 -7.64 -6.86 -5.59
N GLU A 13 -8.17 -7.42 -4.50
CA GLU A 13 -8.02 -8.84 -4.14
C GLU A 13 -8.74 -9.75 -5.17
N GLU A 14 -9.99 -9.45 -5.50
CA GLU A 14 -10.82 -10.25 -6.41
C GLU A 14 -10.42 -10.12 -7.89
N THR A 15 -9.62 -9.12 -8.25
CA THR A 15 -9.16 -8.94 -9.63
C THR A 15 -7.68 -9.22 -9.81
N VAL A 16 -6.81 -8.42 -9.19
CA VAL A 16 -5.36 -8.49 -9.43
C VAL A 16 -4.74 -9.68 -8.72
N VAL A 17 -5.07 -9.88 -7.44
CA VAL A 17 -4.50 -11.00 -6.66
C VAL A 17 -5.03 -12.32 -7.18
N ALA A 18 -6.35 -12.45 -7.32
CA ALA A 18 -6.97 -13.65 -7.87
C ALA A 18 -6.43 -14.02 -9.26
N TYR A 19 -6.20 -13.04 -10.14
CA TYR A 19 -5.57 -13.31 -11.45
C TYR A 19 -4.14 -13.84 -11.31
N LEU A 20 -3.33 -13.28 -10.42
CA LEU A 20 -1.96 -13.76 -10.20
C LEU A 20 -1.94 -15.17 -9.60
N GLU A 21 -2.89 -15.50 -8.72
CA GLU A 21 -3.04 -16.82 -8.12
C GLU A 21 -3.49 -17.89 -9.13
N ASP A 22 -4.35 -17.54 -10.09
CA ASP A 22 -4.85 -18.44 -11.15
C ASP A 22 -3.88 -18.57 -12.35
N HIS A 23 -2.95 -17.63 -12.52
CA HIS A 23 -2.05 -17.60 -13.67
C HIS A 23 -0.89 -18.60 -13.55
N ASP A 24 -0.65 -19.38 -14.61
CA ASP A 24 0.41 -20.42 -14.69
C ASP A 24 1.77 -19.95 -14.14
N LEU A 25 2.27 -18.81 -14.62
CA LEU A 25 3.54 -18.23 -14.15
C LEU A 25 3.40 -17.29 -12.95
N GLY A 26 2.20 -16.77 -12.70
CA GLY A 26 1.98 -15.79 -11.63
C GLY A 26 2.02 -16.47 -10.27
N SER A 27 1.37 -17.64 -10.20
CA SER A 27 1.30 -18.51 -9.03
C SER A 27 2.66 -19.09 -8.62
N GLU A 28 3.64 -19.13 -9.53
CA GLU A 28 5.01 -19.56 -9.22
C GLU A 28 5.80 -18.51 -8.41
N LEU A 29 5.35 -17.26 -8.37
CA LEU A 29 6.03 -16.21 -7.61
C LEU A 29 5.88 -16.44 -6.11
N THR A 30 7.00 -16.45 -5.37
CA THR A 30 7.00 -16.55 -3.90
C THR A 30 6.13 -15.47 -3.25
N ALA A 31 6.09 -14.25 -3.81
CA ALA A 31 5.22 -13.19 -3.30
C ALA A 31 3.73 -13.53 -3.40
N VAL A 32 3.31 -14.27 -4.42
CA VAL A 32 1.92 -14.73 -4.58
C VAL A 32 1.66 -15.88 -3.60
N GLN A 33 2.56 -16.85 -3.54
CA GLN A 33 2.46 -18.00 -2.63
C GLN A 33 2.39 -17.61 -1.15
N GLU A 34 3.09 -16.55 -0.76
CA GLU A 34 3.11 -16.04 0.61
C GLU A 34 2.04 -14.97 0.89
N GLY A 35 1.15 -14.66 -0.07
CA GLY A 35 0.12 -13.62 0.10
C GLY A 35 0.69 -12.20 0.23
N ARG A 36 1.89 -11.96 -0.29
CA ARG A 36 2.65 -10.70 -0.22
C ARG A 36 2.51 -9.87 -1.50
N VAL A 37 1.28 -9.74 -1.99
CA VAL A 37 0.95 -8.91 -3.17
C VAL A 37 0.31 -7.61 -2.71
N PHE A 38 1.01 -6.49 -2.92
CA PHE A 38 0.56 -5.17 -2.45
C PHE A 38 0.28 -4.23 -3.60
N ARG A 39 -0.77 -3.41 -3.46
CA ARG A 39 -1.02 -2.33 -4.41
C ARG A 39 0.10 -1.29 -4.34
N GLY A 40 0.65 -1.00 -5.51
CA GLY A 40 1.65 0.04 -5.75
C GLY A 40 1.18 1.46 -5.35
N GLY A 41 2.15 2.35 -5.14
CA GLY A 41 1.94 3.79 -5.03
C GLY A 41 1.73 4.49 -6.38
N PRO A 42 1.43 5.80 -6.37
CA PRO A 42 1.37 6.60 -7.59
C PRO A 42 2.77 6.72 -8.24
N ILE A 43 2.80 6.84 -9.58
CA ILE A 43 4.05 7.00 -10.35
C ILE A 43 4.83 8.25 -9.91
N TYR A 44 4.12 9.31 -9.49
CA TYR A 44 4.69 10.53 -8.93
C TYR A 44 4.31 10.66 -7.45
N ALA A 45 5.25 10.32 -6.58
CA ALA A 45 5.08 10.46 -5.14
C ALA A 45 5.57 11.83 -4.67
N GLY A 46 4.65 12.67 -4.21
CA GLY A 46 4.98 13.87 -3.45
C GLY A 46 5.32 13.53 -1.98
N PRO A 47 5.72 14.53 -1.18
CA PRO A 47 6.13 14.33 0.21
C PRO A 47 5.03 13.67 1.07
N LEU A 48 3.76 14.00 0.82
CA LEU A 48 2.63 13.38 1.51
C LEU A 48 2.48 11.90 1.14
N HIS A 49 2.47 11.57 -0.17
CA HIS A 49 2.38 10.17 -0.62
C HIS A 49 3.51 9.32 -0.04
N ASN A 50 4.73 9.87 0.05
CA ASN A 50 5.88 9.16 0.59
C ASN A 50 5.64 8.63 2.02
N LEU A 51 5.07 9.46 2.92
CA LEU A 51 4.80 9.06 4.31
C LEU A 51 3.86 7.85 4.39
N PHE A 52 2.75 7.91 3.64
CA PHE A 52 1.76 6.82 3.63
C PHE A 52 2.26 5.56 2.91
N MET A 53 3.13 5.69 1.90
CA MET A 53 3.73 4.54 1.25
C MET A 53 4.73 3.82 2.15
N ILE A 54 5.58 4.56 2.87
CA ILE A 54 6.53 3.96 3.81
C ILE A 54 5.77 3.17 4.88
N ASP A 55 4.75 3.78 5.49
CA ASP A 55 3.87 3.13 6.47
C ASP A 55 3.23 1.85 5.92
N ARG A 56 2.59 1.93 4.75
CA ARG A 56 1.97 0.77 4.11
C ARG A 56 2.97 -0.37 3.86
N TYR A 57 4.14 -0.08 3.31
CA TYR A 57 5.10 -1.12 2.93
C TYR A 57 5.86 -1.66 4.14
N ALA A 58 6.16 -0.84 5.14
CA ALA A 58 6.79 -1.29 6.37
C ALA A 58 5.91 -2.31 7.10
N THR A 59 4.63 -1.98 7.34
CA THR A 59 3.69 -2.90 7.99
C THR A 59 3.35 -4.10 7.10
N GLY A 60 3.24 -3.92 5.79
CA GLY A 60 2.97 -5.02 4.86
C GLY A 60 4.10 -6.04 4.73
N LEU A 61 5.37 -5.58 4.72
CA LEU A 61 6.53 -6.45 4.54
C LEU A 61 7.08 -7.00 5.86
N TYR A 62 6.98 -6.23 6.94
CA TYR A 62 7.56 -6.57 8.25
C TYR A 62 6.54 -6.31 9.39
N PRO A 63 5.40 -7.02 9.39
CA PRO A 63 4.35 -6.81 10.38
C PRO A 63 4.87 -6.98 11.81
N ASP A 64 5.67 -8.03 12.07
CA ASP A 64 6.27 -8.33 13.38
C ASP A 64 7.15 -7.18 13.95
N ARG A 65 7.54 -6.22 13.10
CA ARG A 65 8.37 -5.09 13.48
C ARG A 65 7.57 -3.78 13.56
N PHE A 66 6.52 -3.62 12.76
CA PHE A 66 5.90 -2.31 12.53
C PHE A 66 4.38 -2.28 12.70
N GLU A 67 3.71 -3.36 13.08
CA GLU A 67 2.25 -3.35 13.27
C GLU A 67 1.78 -2.40 14.39
N ASP A 68 2.54 -2.32 15.48
CA ASP A 68 2.25 -1.45 16.63
C ASP A 68 3.02 -0.12 16.58
N GLU A 69 3.84 0.09 15.55
CA GLU A 69 4.71 1.27 15.44
C GLU A 69 4.00 2.46 14.80
N ARG A 70 4.19 3.64 15.38
CA ARG A 70 3.71 4.89 14.80
C ARG A 70 4.82 5.56 14.00
N LEU A 71 4.95 5.21 12.72
CA LEU A 71 6.04 5.69 11.85
C LEU A 71 6.06 7.21 11.61
N PHE A 72 4.89 7.86 11.69
CA PHE A 72 4.80 9.31 11.67
C PHE A 72 3.56 9.80 12.43
N ASP A 73 3.62 11.05 12.87
CA ASP A 73 2.50 11.68 13.58
C ASP A 73 1.42 12.14 12.58
N ARG A 74 0.38 11.32 12.44
CA ARG A 74 -0.76 11.60 11.54
C ARG A 74 -1.53 12.87 11.93
N GLN A 75 -1.60 13.19 13.23
CA GLN A 75 -2.31 14.38 13.70
C GLN A 75 -1.50 15.63 13.39
N ARG A 76 -0.21 15.64 13.74
CA ARG A 76 0.71 16.73 13.38
C ARG A 76 0.73 16.97 11.87
N LEU A 77 0.70 15.92 11.06
CA LEU A 77 0.62 16.05 9.61
C LEU A 77 -0.69 16.74 9.18
N ALA A 78 -1.83 16.34 9.77
CA ALA A 78 -3.11 16.97 9.51
C ALA A 78 -3.10 18.46 9.92
N ASP A 79 -2.54 18.78 11.09
CA ASP A 79 -2.42 20.16 11.58
C ASP A 79 -1.59 21.01 10.60
N ILE A 80 -0.45 20.50 10.12
CA ILE A 80 0.38 21.19 9.11
C ILE A 80 -0.40 21.41 7.80
N ILE A 81 -1.16 20.41 7.34
CA ILE A 81 -1.95 20.51 6.10
C ILE A 81 -3.05 21.56 6.23
N ASN A 82 -3.70 21.62 7.39
CA ASN A 82 -4.79 22.56 7.66
C ASN A 82 -4.30 23.97 8.04
N GLY A 83 -2.99 24.13 8.34
CA GLY A 83 -2.40 25.40 8.76
C GLY A 83 -2.57 25.68 10.26
N ASP A 84 -2.82 24.64 11.05
CA ASP A 84 -3.04 24.70 12.50
C ASP A 84 -1.75 24.45 13.32
N ALA A 85 -0.61 24.33 12.64
CA ALA A 85 0.69 23.96 13.22
C ALA A 85 1.51 25.12 13.80
#